data_AF-A0A7U9XUY6-F1
#
_entry.id   AF-A0A7U9XUY6-F1
#
_cell.length_a   1.000
_cell.length_b   1.000
_cell.length_c   1.000
_cell.angle_alpha   90.00
_cell.angle_beta   90.00
_cell.angle_gamma   90.00
#
_symmetry.space_group_name_H-M   'P 1'
#
loop_
_entity.id
_entity.type
_entity.pdbx_description
1 polymer ?
#
loop_
_entity_poly.entity_id
_entity_poly.type
_entity_poly.pdbx_seq_one_letter_code
_entity_poly.pdbx_strand_id
1 'polypeptide(L)'
;MKFLFKIIVIPILSIIAIPLIMAALLYKSVEIPVDDFTSDGNTVLIADMINEEVDTFLESNDTDSAIELGISQNEANLMLKETFLGMNPNYLVDSATDDEKNYVMKEPMYGYQGSWVRFEESKVEIESGIHLFMSGITFKTRLLITFELEANTDEIVLTLDKLTIGNLPLAWAFGAADWAVSTITGNDLEEMINGQLNGMAEFDPTKREIRVDVQTLVDSQIENSEQAALINSLMAFVDENELLEIGFNDGSFDASLALGKTKDSDPAFELTPAQKITTDQQLQDILESKATSILLSSLTTDTDPYIEFRELTLNRVLDYMLKDQQQAPGILIESPLLEDYTMTAYVPYITMTDNLFVVNIPLKIVSILEPTHSFQTIIKIDALPTIVTTTEGTDLVIVLNELTAGEVTLTEEHVGNVLTMLGDTDLINEDGNLVIRNFDEQMSQAGMTINAVAMVNNKLRLYVGLGDTILLGDLQDTISDVLDGLSGDTDLPPEIVDSVDDIIASLSDPAGDPEQAVEAFMDTLEGLDDAEQEEVFDALLLELEDSSLTLEDILGLTLP
;
A
#
# COMPACT_ATOMS: atom_id res chain seq x y z
N MET A 1 52.28 -66.34 -1.05
CA MET A 1 50.90 -66.25 -1.59
C MET A 1 50.14 -65.00 -1.15
N LYS A 2 49.93 -64.73 0.15
CA LYS A 2 49.20 -63.51 0.61
C LYS A 2 49.83 -62.16 0.16
N PHE A 3 51.17 -62.10 0.07
CA PHE A 3 51.92 -60.92 -0.38
C PHE A 3 51.79 -60.67 -1.91
N LEU A 4 51.92 -61.74 -2.72
CA LEU A 4 51.71 -61.72 -4.17
C LEU A 4 50.25 -61.39 -4.55
N PHE A 5 49.27 -61.87 -3.78
CA PHE A 5 47.86 -61.52 -3.95
C PHE A 5 47.63 -60.01 -3.69
N LYS A 6 48.21 -59.44 -2.63
CA LYS A 6 48.08 -58.01 -2.35
C LYS A 6 48.77 -57.10 -3.36
N ILE A 7 49.86 -57.54 -3.99
CA ILE A 7 50.65 -56.69 -4.91
C ILE A 7 50.20 -56.83 -6.37
N ILE A 8 49.65 -57.98 -6.78
CA ILE A 8 49.24 -58.19 -8.17
C ILE A 8 47.71 -58.22 -8.29
N VAL A 9 47.02 -58.94 -7.41
CA VAL A 9 45.57 -59.14 -7.54
C VAL A 9 44.78 -57.91 -7.09
N ILE A 10 45.21 -57.20 -6.03
CA ILE A 10 44.53 -55.97 -5.60
C ILE A 10 44.62 -54.87 -6.68
N PRO A 11 45.79 -54.53 -7.27
CA PRO A 11 45.83 -53.51 -8.33
C PRO A 11 45.03 -53.90 -9.58
N ILE A 12 45.06 -55.17 -10.00
CA ILE A 12 44.25 -55.64 -11.13
C ILE A 12 42.75 -55.57 -10.80
N LEU A 13 42.35 -56.00 -9.60
CA LEU A 13 40.98 -55.86 -9.13
C LEU A 13 40.58 -54.39 -9.01
N SER A 14 41.47 -53.49 -8.58
CA SER A 14 41.21 -52.05 -8.54
C SER A 14 41.06 -51.45 -9.94
N ILE A 15 41.89 -51.85 -10.90
CA ILE A 15 41.80 -51.41 -12.31
C ILE A 15 40.47 -51.84 -12.94
N ILE A 16 39.92 -52.99 -12.55
CA ILE A 16 38.62 -53.47 -13.05
C ILE A 16 37.45 -52.91 -12.22
N ALA A 17 37.58 -52.86 -10.90
CA ALA A 17 36.52 -52.45 -9.99
C ALA A 17 36.28 -50.94 -10.02
N ILE A 18 37.30 -50.10 -10.17
CA ILE A 18 37.13 -48.63 -10.20
C ILE A 18 36.24 -48.21 -11.38
N PRO A 19 36.49 -48.63 -12.64
CA PRO A 19 35.57 -48.33 -13.74
C PRO A 19 34.16 -48.89 -13.54
N LEU A 20 34.01 -50.08 -12.97
CA LEU A 20 32.69 -50.67 -12.68
C LEU A 20 31.94 -49.92 -11.59
N ILE A 21 32.64 -49.47 -10.55
CA ILE A 21 32.08 -48.64 -9.47
C ILE A 21 31.70 -47.27 -10.04
N MET A 22 32.55 -46.64 -10.84
CA MET A 22 32.24 -45.37 -11.51
C MET A 22 31.05 -45.51 -12.45
N ALA A 23 30.98 -46.59 -13.25
CA ALA A 23 29.83 -46.87 -14.10
C ALA A 23 28.56 -47.09 -13.26
N ALA A 24 28.64 -47.79 -12.13
CA ALA A 24 27.49 -47.98 -11.23
C ALA A 24 27.05 -46.67 -10.55
N LEU A 25 28.00 -45.80 -10.17
CA LEU A 25 27.69 -44.49 -9.60
C LEU A 25 27.09 -43.53 -10.63
N LEU A 26 27.56 -43.56 -11.88
CA LEU A 26 27.01 -42.73 -12.96
C LEU A 26 25.71 -43.32 -13.54
N TYR A 27 25.37 -44.58 -13.25
CA TYR A 27 24.16 -45.19 -13.79
C TYR A 27 22.92 -44.75 -13.03
N LYS A 28 21.97 -44.15 -13.75
CA LYS A 28 20.61 -43.88 -13.27
C LYS A 28 19.69 -43.80 -14.49
N SER A 29 18.74 -44.72 -14.57
CA SER A 29 17.67 -44.64 -15.57
C SER A 29 16.62 -43.65 -15.10
N VAL A 30 16.13 -42.82 -16.01
CA VAL A 30 15.01 -41.90 -15.83
C VAL A 30 13.96 -42.18 -16.90
N GLU A 31 12.72 -41.82 -16.60
CA GLU A 31 11.60 -41.87 -17.52
C GLU A 31 11.13 -40.43 -17.74
N ILE A 32 10.82 -40.10 -18.98
CA ILE A 32 10.32 -38.76 -19.33
C ILE A 32 8.90 -38.67 -18.74
N PRO A 33 8.57 -37.64 -17.94
CA PRO A 33 7.22 -37.46 -17.41
C PRO A 33 6.32 -36.90 -18.52
N VAL A 34 5.86 -37.77 -19.43
CA VAL A 34 5.12 -37.36 -20.64
C VAL A 34 3.85 -36.58 -20.30
N ASP A 35 3.18 -36.95 -19.21
CA ASP A 35 1.95 -36.30 -18.76
C ASP A 35 2.18 -34.82 -18.39
N ASP A 36 3.37 -34.47 -17.88
CA ASP A 36 3.73 -33.08 -17.53
C ASP A 36 4.03 -32.22 -18.77
N PHE A 37 4.17 -32.84 -19.95
CA PHE A 37 4.36 -32.17 -21.24
C PHE A 37 3.05 -32.02 -22.03
N THR A 38 1.91 -32.20 -21.36
CA THR A 38 0.58 -32.07 -21.94
C THR A 38 -0.28 -31.16 -21.07
N SER A 39 -0.93 -30.17 -21.67
CA SER A 39 -2.07 -29.49 -21.05
C SER A 39 -3.30 -29.68 -21.93
N ASP A 40 -4.46 -29.58 -21.29
CA ASP A 40 -5.76 -29.50 -21.97
C ASP A 40 -6.04 -28.07 -22.52
N GLY A 41 -5.05 -27.16 -22.52
CA GLY A 41 -5.21 -25.73 -22.84
C GLY A 41 -4.07 -25.13 -23.68
N ASN A 42 -4.28 -23.92 -24.21
CA ASN A 42 -3.25 -23.17 -24.93
C ASN A 42 -2.20 -22.61 -23.96
N THR A 43 -1.03 -22.19 -24.48
CA THR A 43 -0.01 -21.43 -23.75
C THR A 43 -0.67 -20.25 -23.03
N VAL A 44 -0.57 -20.21 -21.70
CA VAL A 44 -1.15 -19.14 -20.87
C VAL A 44 -0.29 -17.88 -21.00
N LEU A 45 -0.93 -16.74 -21.31
CA LEU A 45 -0.26 -15.44 -21.33
C LEU A 45 -0.31 -14.83 -19.92
N ILE A 46 0.81 -14.29 -19.45
CA ILE A 46 0.89 -13.65 -18.12
C ILE A 46 -0.17 -12.55 -17.95
N ALA A 47 -0.45 -11.80 -19.02
CA ALA A 47 -1.51 -10.77 -19.00
C ALA A 47 -2.90 -11.36 -18.75
N ASP A 48 -3.20 -12.54 -19.32
CA ASP A 48 -4.48 -13.21 -19.12
C ASP A 48 -4.58 -13.75 -17.68
N MET A 49 -3.47 -14.25 -17.11
CA MET A 49 -3.43 -14.68 -15.70
C MET A 49 -3.70 -13.52 -14.75
N ILE A 50 -3.04 -12.37 -14.97
CA ILE A 50 -3.26 -11.20 -14.12
C ILE A 50 -4.73 -10.80 -14.12
N ASN A 51 -5.38 -10.78 -15.29
CA ASN A 51 -6.80 -10.44 -15.37
C ASN A 51 -7.69 -11.49 -14.69
N GLU A 52 -7.44 -12.79 -14.89
CA GLU A 52 -8.21 -13.85 -14.24
C GLU A 52 -8.10 -13.82 -12.71
N GLU A 53 -6.91 -13.56 -12.19
CA GLU A 53 -6.65 -13.47 -10.75
C GLU A 53 -7.25 -12.19 -10.14
N VAL A 54 -7.15 -11.06 -10.83
CA VAL A 54 -7.82 -9.82 -10.40
C VAL A 54 -9.34 -9.99 -10.43
N ASP A 55 -9.91 -10.61 -11.46
CA ASP A 55 -11.35 -10.90 -11.54
C ASP A 55 -11.81 -11.78 -10.38
N THR A 56 -11.05 -12.86 -10.09
CA THR A 56 -11.33 -13.77 -8.97
C THR A 56 -11.28 -13.04 -7.63
N PHE A 57 -10.25 -12.20 -7.44
CA PHE A 57 -10.11 -11.38 -6.23
C PHE A 57 -11.28 -10.38 -6.08
N LEU A 58 -11.71 -9.72 -7.16
CA LEU A 58 -12.80 -8.76 -7.11
C LEU A 58 -14.18 -9.41 -6.98
N GLU A 59 -14.37 -10.65 -7.44
CA GLU A 59 -15.59 -11.43 -7.23
C GLU A 59 -15.81 -11.71 -5.74
N SER A 60 -14.76 -12.11 -5.03
CA SER A 60 -14.82 -12.40 -3.59
C SER A 60 -13.47 -12.18 -2.92
N ASN A 61 -13.39 -11.17 -2.05
CA ASN A 61 -12.22 -10.88 -1.22
C ASN A 61 -12.59 -10.73 0.25
N ASP A 62 -11.62 -11.02 1.11
CA ASP A 62 -11.58 -10.79 2.55
C ASP A 62 -10.16 -10.41 2.97
N THR A 63 -9.88 -10.36 4.28
CA THR A 63 -8.57 -9.97 4.83
C THR A 63 -7.46 -10.96 4.49
N ASP A 64 -7.80 -12.21 4.20
CA ASP A 64 -6.85 -13.29 3.89
C ASP A 64 -6.65 -13.48 2.38
N SER A 65 -7.38 -12.73 1.55
CA SER A 65 -7.36 -12.88 0.09
C SER A 65 -6.10 -12.30 -0.53
N ALA A 66 -5.56 -12.99 -1.55
CA ALA A 66 -4.39 -12.58 -2.31
C ALA A 66 -4.67 -12.65 -3.81
N ILE A 67 -3.87 -11.92 -4.59
CA ILE A 67 -3.75 -12.08 -6.04
C ILE A 67 -2.57 -13.03 -6.26
N GLU A 68 -2.80 -14.22 -6.82
CA GLU A 68 -1.79 -15.28 -6.92
C GLU A 68 -1.38 -15.53 -8.37
N LEU A 69 -0.15 -15.18 -8.74
CA LEU A 69 0.39 -15.47 -10.06
C LEU A 69 1.25 -16.73 -10.00
N GLY A 70 0.74 -17.84 -10.54
CA GLY A 70 1.38 -19.15 -10.48
C GLY A 70 1.75 -19.73 -11.84
N ILE A 71 2.96 -20.27 -11.99
CA ILE A 71 3.34 -21.14 -13.11
C ILE A 71 3.34 -22.57 -12.61
N SER A 72 2.44 -23.40 -13.14
CA SER A 72 2.41 -24.82 -12.84
C SER A 72 3.60 -25.56 -13.49
N GLN A 73 3.95 -26.69 -12.91
CA GLN A 73 4.96 -27.61 -13.45
C GLN A 73 4.67 -28.00 -14.90
N ASN A 74 3.40 -28.19 -15.25
CA ASN A 74 2.99 -28.56 -16.60
C ASN A 74 3.25 -27.43 -17.59
N GLU A 75 2.95 -26.18 -17.21
CA GLU A 75 3.22 -25.01 -18.05
C GLU A 75 4.72 -24.79 -18.26
N ALA A 76 5.52 -24.87 -17.20
CA ALA A 76 6.98 -24.78 -17.31
C ALA A 76 7.54 -25.87 -18.25
N ASN A 77 7.04 -27.11 -18.14
CA ASN A 77 7.45 -28.20 -19.01
C ASN A 77 6.94 -28.03 -20.45
N LEU A 78 5.77 -27.45 -20.67
CA LEU A 78 5.29 -27.11 -22.01
C LEU A 78 6.18 -26.06 -22.69
N MET A 79 6.62 -25.02 -21.97
CA MET A 79 7.57 -24.04 -22.50
C MET A 79 8.89 -24.72 -22.93
N LEU A 80 9.39 -25.68 -22.14
CA LEU A 80 10.56 -26.49 -22.52
C LEU A 80 10.28 -27.34 -23.76
N LYS A 81 9.09 -27.94 -23.87
CA LYS A 81 8.67 -28.73 -25.04
C LYS A 81 8.71 -27.90 -26.32
N GLU A 82 8.19 -26.68 -26.30
CA GLU A 82 8.20 -25.78 -27.46
C GLU A 82 9.63 -25.55 -27.96
N THR A 83 10.56 -25.33 -27.03
CA THR A 83 12.00 -25.20 -27.34
C THR A 83 12.57 -26.49 -27.94
N PHE A 84 12.21 -27.65 -27.38
CA PHE A 84 12.68 -28.95 -27.87
C PHE A 84 12.12 -29.32 -29.23
N LEU A 85 10.88 -28.97 -29.53
CA LEU A 85 10.24 -29.19 -30.83
C LEU A 85 10.96 -28.42 -31.95
N GLY A 86 11.58 -27.28 -31.63
CA GLY A 86 12.47 -26.56 -32.54
C GLY A 86 13.72 -27.35 -32.94
N MET A 87 14.19 -28.26 -32.08
CA MET A 87 15.34 -29.15 -32.35
C MET A 87 14.91 -30.47 -32.97
N ASN A 88 13.83 -31.06 -32.48
CA ASN A 88 13.25 -32.30 -33.00
C ASN A 88 11.71 -32.20 -33.06
N PRO A 89 11.13 -31.99 -34.26
CA PRO A 89 9.69 -31.89 -34.44
C PRO A 89 8.87 -33.13 -34.06
N ASN A 90 9.52 -34.29 -33.91
CA ASN A 90 8.87 -35.55 -33.56
C ASN A 90 8.95 -35.87 -32.06
N TYR A 91 9.55 -34.99 -31.24
CA TYR A 91 9.70 -35.21 -29.80
C TYR A 91 8.33 -35.35 -29.11
N LEU A 92 8.15 -36.46 -28.37
CA LEU A 92 6.90 -36.83 -27.70
C LEU A 92 5.66 -36.95 -28.61
N VAL A 93 5.86 -37.16 -29.91
CA VAL A 93 4.75 -37.43 -30.85
C VAL A 93 4.44 -38.92 -30.88
N ASP A 94 3.22 -39.30 -30.49
CA ASP A 94 2.79 -40.70 -30.37
C ASP A 94 2.96 -41.53 -31.64
N SER A 95 2.78 -40.90 -32.81
CA SER A 95 2.89 -41.57 -34.11
C SER A 95 4.33 -41.76 -34.61
N ALA A 96 5.33 -41.16 -33.96
CA ALA A 96 6.73 -41.26 -34.35
C ALA A 96 7.40 -42.52 -33.76
N THR A 97 8.55 -42.93 -34.32
CA THR A 97 9.29 -44.09 -33.78
C THR A 97 9.90 -43.77 -32.42
N ASP A 98 10.18 -44.79 -31.59
CA ASP A 98 10.81 -44.61 -30.28
C ASP A 98 12.14 -43.84 -30.34
N ASP A 99 12.86 -43.95 -31.45
CA ASP A 99 14.12 -43.23 -31.66
C ASP A 99 13.92 -41.76 -31.97
N GLU A 100 12.77 -41.40 -32.56
CA GLU A 100 12.42 -40.03 -32.92
C GLU A 100 11.65 -39.33 -31.80
N LYS A 101 10.83 -40.03 -31.02
CA LYS A 101 10.01 -39.39 -29.98
C LYS A 101 10.66 -39.29 -28.61
N ASN A 102 11.59 -40.17 -28.27
CA ASN A 102 12.18 -40.24 -26.92
C ASN A 102 13.46 -39.40 -26.74
N TYR A 103 13.90 -38.67 -27.76
CA TYR A 103 15.14 -37.89 -27.71
C TYR A 103 14.94 -36.53 -28.36
N VAL A 104 15.25 -35.46 -27.65
CA VAL A 104 15.36 -34.11 -28.23
C VAL A 104 16.53 -34.07 -29.21
N MET A 105 17.62 -34.75 -28.90
CA MET A 105 18.78 -34.89 -29.78
C MET A 105 19.30 -36.33 -29.74
N LYS A 106 19.50 -36.94 -30.92
CA LYS A 106 20.06 -38.29 -31.03
C LYS A 106 21.25 -38.32 -31.98
N GLU A 107 22.38 -38.77 -31.48
CA GLU A 107 23.63 -38.97 -32.20
C GLU A 107 24.08 -40.45 -32.14
N PRO A 108 25.04 -40.90 -32.98
CA PRO A 108 25.47 -42.29 -33.00
C PRO A 108 26.02 -42.83 -31.67
N MET A 109 26.58 -41.95 -30.83
CA MET A 109 27.23 -42.33 -29.56
C MET A 109 26.45 -41.89 -28.31
N TYR A 110 25.46 -41.00 -28.44
CA TYR A 110 24.65 -40.54 -27.31
C TYR A 110 23.26 -40.07 -27.74
N GLY A 111 22.31 -40.09 -26.82
CA GLY A 111 20.98 -39.51 -26.99
C GLY A 111 20.61 -38.68 -25.77
N TYR A 112 20.18 -37.45 -26.00
CA TYR A 112 19.64 -36.54 -25.00
C TYR A 112 18.12 -36.66 -25.01
N GLN A 113 17.55 -37.15 -23.90
CA GLN A 113 16.12 -37.40 -23.78
C GLN A 113 15.31 -36.11 -23.62
N GLY A 114 15.94 -35.00 -23.22
CA GLY A 114 15.28 -33.76 -22.83
C GLY A 114 15.54 -33.43 -21.36
N SER A 115 15.00 -32.28 -20.93
CA SER A 115 14.95 -31.85 -19.53
C SER A 115 13.50 -31.60 -19.13
N TRP A 116 13.20 -31.77 -17.86
CA TRP A 116 11.93 -31.37 -17.26
C TRP A 116 12.18 -30.75 -15.89
N VAL A 117 11.25 -29.90 -15.49
CA VAL A 117 11.21 -29.22 -14.21
C VAL A 117 10.26 -29.97 -13.29
N ARG A 118 10.63 -30.07 -12.01
CA ARG A 118 9.71 -30.37 -10.92
C ARG A 118 9.78 -29.28 -9.88
N PHE A 119 8.62 -28.78 -9.47
CA PHE A 119 8.50 -27.86 -8.35
C PHE A 119 8.15 -28.68 -7.11
N GLU A 120 8.98 -28.55 -6.09
CA GLU A 120 8.84 -29.17 -4.79
C GLU A 120 8.84 -28.04 -3.75
N GLU A 121 8.41 -28.31 -2.52
CA GLU A 121 8.40 -27.30 -1.46
C GLU A 121 9.78 -26.63 -1.30
N SER A 122 9.83 -25.31 -1.54
CA SER A 122 11.02 -24.45 -1.54
C SER A 122 12.12 -24.83 -2.54
N LYS A 123 11.88 -25.74 -3.49
CA LYS A 123 12.89 -26.26 -4.42
C LYS A 123 12.41 -26.41 -5.84
N VAL A 124 13.31 -26.15 -6.78
CA VAL A 124 13.14 -26.52 -8.18
C VAL A 124 14.17 -27.57 -8.59
N GLU A 125 13.68 -28.70 -9.10
CA GLU A 125 14.51 -29.75 -9.68
C GLU A 125 14.47 -29.69 -11.21
N ILE A 126 15.64 -29.56 -11.84
CA ILE A 126 15.81 -29.72 -13.28
C ILE A 126 16.48 -31.07 -13.51
N GLU A 127 15.73 -31.99 -14.10
CA GLU A 127 16.20 -33.34 -14.39
C GLU A 127 16.33 -33.55 -15.91
N SER A 128 17.46 -34.11 -16.34
CA SER A 128 17.76 -34.38 -17.75
C SER A 128 18.17 -35.83 -17.96
N GLY A 129 17.62 -36.50 -18.97
CA GLY A 129 17.98 -37.87 -19.34
C GLY A 129 19.08 -37.94 -20.40
N ILE A 130 20.13 -38.74 -20.17
CA ILE A 130 21.22 -38.93 -21.15
C ILE A 130 21.51 -40.42 -21.32
N HIS A 131 21.50 -40.89 -22.56
CA HIS A 131 21.86 -42.24 -22.95
C HIS A 131 23.17 -42.24 -23.73
N LEU A 132 24.09 -43.17 -23.42
CA LEU A 132 25.31 -43.41 -24.17
C LEU A 132 25.22 -44.75 -24.89
N PHE A 133 25.48 -44.76 -26.19
CA PHE A 133 25.38 -45.95 -27.04
C PHE A 133 26.77 -46.53 -27.29
N MET A 134 27.07 -47.71 -26.72
CA MET A 134 28.37 -48.38 -26.87
C MET A 134 28.18 -49.85 -27.26
N SER A 135 28.55 -50.20 -28.49
CA SER A 135 28.65 -51.59 -28.96
C SER A 135 27.46 -52.50 -28.61
N GLY A 136 26.23 -51.99 -28.79
CA GLY A 136 24.98 -52.72 -28.54
C GLY A 136 24.45 -52.63 -27.10
N ILE A 137 25.10 -51.86 -26.23
CA ILE A 137 24.64 -51.54 -24.87
C ILE A 137 24.27 -50.07 -24.80
N THR A 138 23.11 -49.78 -24.19
CA THR A 138 22.69 -48.41 -23.85
C THR A 138 22.97 -48.18 -22.36
N PHE A 139 23.96 -47.35 -22.07
CA PHE A 139 24.21 -46.89 -20.70
C PHE A 139 23.33 -45.67 -20.41
N LYS A 140 22.56 -45.71 -19.31
CA LYS A 140 21.63 -44.65 -18.94
C LYS A 140 22.15 -43.88 -17.74
N THR A 141 22.17 -42.56 -17.86
CA THR A 141 22.48 -41.64 -16.78
C THR A 141 21.48 -40.49 -16.79
N ARG A 142 21.47 -39.72 -15.71
CA ARG A 142 20.75 -38.45 -15.62
C ARG A 142 21.68 -37.33 -15.20
N LEU A 143 21.30 -36.10 -15.51
CA LEU A 143 21.74 -34.90 -14.81
C LEU A 143 20.57 -34.47 -13.91
N LEU A 144 20.82 -34.21 -12.64
CA LEU A 144 19.85 -33.55 -11.77
C LEU A 144 20.51 -32.33 -11.15
N ILE A 145 19.86 -31.20 -11.30
CA ILE A 145 20.19 -29.91 -10.69
C ILE A 145 19.02 -29.53 -9.78
N THR A 146 19.28 -29.22 -8.52
CA THR A 146 18.26 -28.75 -7.56
C THR A 146 18.69 -27.39 -7.04
N PHE A 147 17.80 -26.42 -7.12
CA PHE A 147 17.95 -25.11 -6.50
C PHE A 147 16.98 -24.95 -5.35
N GLU A 148 17.44 -24.34 -4.27
CA GLU A 148 16.60 -23.78 -3.20
C GLU A 148 16.34 -22.30 -3.51
N LEU A 149 15.12 -21.84 -3.26
CA LEU A 149 14.71 -20.45 -3.45
C LEU A 149 14.67 -19.72 -2.11
N GLU A 150 15.29 -18.56 -2.07
CA GLU A 150 15.08 -17.54 -1.04
C GLU A 150 14.70 -16.25 -1.78
N ALA A 151 13.50 -15.73 -1.53
CA ALA A 151 12.97 -14.58 -2.24
C ALA A 151 12.33 -13.59 -1.26
N ASN A 152 12.58 -12.31 -1.49
CA ASN A 152 11.94 -11.19 -0.82
C ASN A 152 11.81 -10.03 -1.82
N THR A 153 11.40 -8.86 -1.32
CA THR A 153 11.22 -7.63 -2.11
C THR A 153 12.53 -7.01 -2.60
N ASP A 154 13.67 -7.35 -2.00
CA ASP A 154 14.99 -6.87 -2.39
C ASP A 154 15.64 -7.78 -3.44
N GLU A 155 15.58 -9.09 -3.22
CA GLU A 155 16.31 -10.09 -4.00
C GLU A 155 15.60 -11.44 -4.14
N ILE A 156 15.85 -12.08 -5.27
CA ILE A 156 15.50 -13.47 -5.53
C ILE A 156 16.79 -14.26 -5.70
N VAL A 157 17.03 -15.23 -4.81
CA VAL A 157 18.27 -16.02 -4.75
C VAL A 157 17.94 -17.50 -4.98
N LEU A 158 18.49 -18.05 -6.06
CA LEU A 158 18.49 -19.48 -6.33
C LEU A 158 19.83 -20.09 -5.92
N THR A 159 19.84 -20.82 -4.81
CA THR A 159 21.03 -21.48 -4.29
C THR A 159 21.11 -22.91 -4.78
N LEU A 160 22.24 -23.31 -5.37
CA LEU A 160 22.44 -24.68 -5.81
C LEU A 160 22.60 -25.63 -4.60
N ASP A 161 21.52 -26.32 -4.25
CA ASP A 161 21.50 -27.38 -3.22
C ASP A 161 22.20 -28.65 -3.74
N LYS A 162 21.87 -29.07 -4.97
CA LYS A 162 22.30 -30.38 -5.48
C LYS A 162 22.65 -30.36 -6.96
N LEU A 163 23.80 -30.95 -7.29
CA LEU A 163 24.14 -31.35 -8.65
C LEU A 163 24.56 -32.81 -8.64
N THR A 164 23.94 -33.65 -9.46
CA THR A 164 24.32 -35.07 -9.60
C THR A 164 24.36 -35.51 -11.06
N ILE A 165 25.33 -36.36 -11.41
CA ILE A 165 25.29 -37.17 -12.64
C ILE A 165 25.09 -38.62 -12.23
N GLY A 166 23.97 -39.21 -12.65
CA GLY A 166 23.55 -40.52 -12.17
C GLY A 166 23.22 -40.48 -10.68
N ASN A 167 23.97 -41.24 -9.89
CA ASN A 167 24.00 -41.21 -8.42
C ASN A 167 25.27 -40.54 -7.86
N LEU A 168 26.16 -40.01 -8.71
CA LEU A 168 27.38 -39.34 -8.27
C LEU A 168 27.04 -37.88 -7.95
N PRO A 169 27.12 -37.44 -6.67
CA PRO A 169 27.03 -36.03 -6.34
C PRO A 169 28.24 -35.30 -6.90
N LEU A 170 28.02 -34.11 -7.44
CA LEU A 170 29.01 -33.23 -8.05
C LEU A 170 29.05 -31.84 -7.40
N ALA A 171 28.21 -31.57 -6.40
CA ALA A 171 28.24 -30.30 -5.67
C ALA A 171 29.66 -29.97 -5.13
N TRP A 172 30.40 -30.97 -4.65
CA TRP A 172 31.80 -30.80 -4.22
C TRP A 172 32.79 -30.53 -5.36
N ALA A 173 32.40 -30.81 -6.60
CA ALA A 173 33.25 -30.66 -7.77
C ALA A 173 33.16 -29.26 -8.41
N PHE A 174 32.24 -28.37 -8.00
CA PHE A 174 32.12 -27.03 -8.60
C PHE A 174 33.42 -26.22 -8.55
N GLY A 175 34.12 -26.21 -7.40
CA GLY A 175 35.44 -25.55 -7.30
C GLY A 175 36.53 -26.19 -8.18
N ALA A 176 36.34 -27.42 -8.65
CA ALA A 176 37.22 -28.07 -9.62
C ALA A 176 36.68 -27.98 -11.07
N ALA A 177 35.37 -27.78 -11.23
CA ALA A 177 34.68 -27.64 -12.51
C ALA A 177 34.96 -26.25 -13.10
N ASP A 178 34.97 -25.20 -12.30
CA ASP A 178 35.39 -23.86 -12.72
C ASP A 178 36.83 -23.86 -13.26
N TRP A 179 37.76 -24.50 -12.54
CA TRP A 179 39.13 -24.75 -13.01
C TRP A 179 39.18 -25.56 -14.33
N ALA A 180 38.32 -26.57 -14.49
CA ALA A 180 38.29 -27.41 -15.68
C ALA A 180 37.66 -26.68 -16.89
N VAL A 181 36.59 -25.91 -16.68
CA VAL A 181 35.89 -25.12 -17.72
C VAL A 181 36.82 -24.03 -18.23
N SER A 182 37.39 -23.21 -17.34
CA SER A 182 38.39 -22.19 -17.70
C SER A 182 39.59 -22.75 -18.48
N THR A 183 40.04 -23.96 -18.14
CA THR A 183 41.15 -24.63 -18.84
C THR A 183 40.75 -25.18 -20.23
N ILE A 184 39.49 -25.57 -20.44
CA ILE A 184 39.01 -26.22 -21.67
C ILE A 184 38.41 -25.21 -22.67
N THR A 185 37.59 -24.27 -22.19
CA THR A 185 36.85 -23.30 -23.02
C THR A 185 37.59 -21.96 -23.13
N GLY A 186 38.51 -21.67 -22.20
CA GLY A 186 39.22 -20.39 -22.14
C GLY A 186 38.42 -19.25 -21.51
N ASN A 187 37.16 -19.51 -21.10
CA ASN A 187 36.28 -18.56 -20.43
C ASN A 187 35.98 -19.05 -19.01
N ASP A 188 35.77 -18.11 -18.09
CA ASP A 188 35.31 -18.40 -16.73
C ASP A 188 33.89 -18.97 -16.76
N LEU A 189 33.58 -19.93 -15.88
CA LEU A 189 32.24 -20.47 -15.74
C LEU A 189 31.24 -19.36 -15.38
N GLU A 190 31.70 -18.39 -14.57
CA GLU A 190 30.96 -17.19 -14.21
C GLU A 190 30.60 -16.36 -15.44
N GLU A 191 31.59 -16.03 -16.28
CA GLU A 191 31.39 -15.23 -17.50
C GLU A 191 30.44 -15.92 -18.48
N MET A 192 30.50 -17.25 -18.57
CA MET A 192 29.63 -18.03 -19.45
C MET A 192 28.17 -18.05 -18.96
N ILE A 193 27.94 -18.20 -17.65
CA ILE A 193 26.59 -18.20 -17.06
C ILE A 193 26.01 -16.78 -17.08
N ASN A 194 26.77 -15.77 -16.62
CA ASN A 194 26.34 -14.37 -16.63
C ASN A 194 26.05 -13.87 -18.06
N GLY A 195 26.81 -14.34 -19.05
CA GLY A 195 26.53 -14.05 -20.47
C GLY A 195 25.19 -14.61 -20.97
N GLN A 196 24.65 -15.66 -20.35
CA GLN A 196 23.32 -16.20 -20.67
C GLN A 196 22.20 -15.52 -19.88
N LEU A 197 22.50 -15.02 -18.67
CA LEU A 197 21.56 -14.29 -17.82
C LEU A 197 21.28 -12.86 -18.31
N ASN A 198 22.04 -12.37 -19.31
CA ASN A 198 21.82 -11.07 -19.99
C ASN A 198 21.70 -9.85 -19.05
N GLY A 199 22.35 -9.91 -17.87
CA GLY A 199 22.32 -8.82 -16.90
C GLY A 199 21.06 -8.72 -16.04
N MET A 200 20.11 -9.66 -16.17
CA MET A 200 18.94 -9.75 -15.29
C MET A 200 19.25 -10.47 -13.97
N ALA A 201 20.32 -11.25 -13.94
CA ALA A 201 20.77 -12.00 -12.78
C ALA A 201 22.30 -12.12 -12.80
N GLU A 202 22.87 -12.29 -11.61
CA GLU A 202 24.31 -12.52 -11.39
C GLU A 202 24.52 -13.90 -10.77
N PHE A 203 25.43 -14.68 -11.34
CA PHE A 203 25.87 -15.95 -10.79
C PHE A 203 27.14 -15.76 -9.95
N ASP A 204 27.06 -16.10 -8.66
CA ASP A 204 28.22 -16.19 -7.76
C ASP A 204 28.73 -17.64 -7.75
N PRO A 205 29.90 -17.96 -8.36
CA PRO A 205 30.43 -19.31 -8.38
C PRO A 205 30.95 -19.81 -7.03
N THR A 206 31.27 -18.90 -6.10
CA THR A 206 31.78 -19.23 -4.77
C THR A 206 30.65 -19.68 -3.87
N LYS A 207 29.54 -18.94 -3.87
CA LYS A 207 28.33 -19.28 -3.12
C LYS A 207 27.44 -20.29 -3.85
N ARG A 208 27.58 -20.37 -5.18
CA ARG A 208 26.75 -21.17 -6.11
C ARG A 208 25.31 -20.68 -6.13
N GLU A 209 25.16 -19.36 -6.15
CA GLU A 209 23.89 -18.65 -6.12
C GLU A 209 23.68 -17.97 -7.47
N ILE A 210 22.44 -17.98 -7.97
CA ILE A 210 21.98 -17.03 -8.99
C ILE A 210 21.15 -16.00 -8.23
N ARG A 211 21.55 -14.74 -8.30
CA ARG A 211 20.90 -13.62 -7.63
C ARG A 211 20.27 -12.69 -8.64
N VAL A 212 19.01 -12.37 -8.41
CA VAL A 212 18.26 -11.35 -9.13
C VAL A 212 17.98 -10.23 -8.15
N ASP A 213 18.43 -9.03 -8.48
CA ASP A 213 18.12 -7.81 -7.74
C ASP A 213 16.77 -7.29 -8.25
N VAL A 214 15.76 -7.25 -7.37
CA VAL A 214 14.38 -6.88 -7.74
C VAL A 214 14.34 -5.42 -8.17
N GLN A 215 15.10 -4.54 -7.49
CA GLN A 215 15.20 -3.13 -7.88
C GLN A 215 15.73 -2.97 -9.30
N THR A 216 16.72 -3.79 -9.70
CA THR A 216 17.26 -3.78 -11.07
C THR A 216 16.22 -4.21 -12.09
N LEU A 217 15.37 -5.19 -11.77
CA LEU A 217 14.24 -5.58 -12.62
C LEU A 217 13.23 -4.43 -12.74
N VAL A 218 12.86 -3.83 -11.62
CA VAL A 218 11.91 -2.71 -11.54
C VAL A 218 12.43 -1.49 -12.32
N ASP A 219 13.66 -1.05 -12.06
CA ASP A 219 14.31 0.07 -12.74
C ASP A 219 14.41 -0.14 -14.26
N SER A 220 14.59 -1.40 -14.70
CA SER A 220 14.63 -1.72 -16.13
C SER A 220 13.30 -1.51 -16.86
N GLN A 221 12.19 -1.48 -16.12
CA GLN A 221 10.84 -1.27 -16.66
C GLN A 221 10.35 0.19 -16.52
N ILE A 222 11.06 1.03 -15.77
CA ILE A 222 10.64 2.41 -15.48
C ILE A 222 11.34 3.39 -16.43
N GLU A 223 10.55 4.18 -17.15
CA GLU A 223 11.07 5.18 -18.10
C GLU A 223 11.26 6.59 -17.48
N ASN A 224 10.62 6.89 -16.33
CA ASN A 224 10.60 8.23 -15.69
C ASN A 224 11.03 8.21 -14.21
N SER A 225 11.82 9.19 -13.77
CA SER A 225 12.32 9.33 -12.39
C SER A 225 11.24 9.55 -11.33
N GLU A 226 10.11 10.19 -11.66
CA GLU A 226 9.00 10.38 -10.71
C GLU A 226 8.27 9.06 -10.41
N GLN A 227 8.13 8.20 -11.42
CA GLN A 227 7.56 6.86 -11.25
C GLN A 227 8.45 5.96 -10.40
N ALA A 228 9.77 6.16 -10.43
CA ALA A 228 10.73 5.39 -9.64
C ALA A 228 10.58 5.64 -8.13
N ALA A 229 10.47 6.90 -7.69
CA ALA A 229 10.28 7.22 -6.27
C ALA A 229 8.98 6.62 -5.72
N LEU A 230 7.92 6.66 -6.53
CA LEU A 230 6.64 6.06 -6.21
C LEU A 230 6.73 4.53 -6.08
N ILE A 231 7.28 3.85 -7.09
CA ILE A 231 7.38 2.39 -7.09
C ILE A 231 8.25 1.91 -5.92
N ASN A 232 9.34 2.61 -5.61
CA ASN A 232 10.18 2.28 -4.46
C ASN A 232 9.42 2.40 -3.13
N SER A 233 8.53 3.37 -3.02
CA SER A 233 7.69 3.54 -1.82
C SER A 233 6.63 2.45 -1.70
N LEU A 234 6.06 2.02 -2.83
CA LEU A 234 5.16 0.87 -2.86
C LEU A 234 5.88 -0.44 -2.52
N MET A 235 7.10 -0.63 -3.00
CA MET A 235 7.93 -1.78 -2.65
C MET A 235 8.28 -1.79 -1.15
N ALA A 236 8.65 -0.64 -0.58
CA ALA A 236 8.87 -0.51 0.86
C ALA A 236 7.59 -0.83 1.66
N PHE A 237 6.44 -0.32 1.22
CA PHE A 237 5.15 -0.64 1.83
C PHE A 237 4.82 -2.14 1.80
N VAL A 238 5.07 -2.79 0.65
CA VAL A 238 4.89 -4.24 0.47
C VAL A 238 5.84 -5.04 1.38
N ASP A 239 7.08 -4.58 1.55
CA ASP A 239 8.07 -5.22 2.40
C ASP A 239 7.77 -5.08 3.89
N GLU A 240 7.53 -3.85 4.36
CA GLU A 240 7.22 -3.53 5.77
C GLU A 240 6.02 -4.32 6.31
N ASN A 241 5.09 -4.69 5.42
CA ASN A 241 3.85 -5.38 5.76
C ASN A 241 3.80 -6.86 5.32
N GLU A 242 4.92 -7.39 4.80
CA GLU A 242 5.02 -8.78 4.33
C GLU A 242 3.83 -9.13 3.38
N LEU A 243 3.60 -8.27 2.38
CA LEU A 243 2.48 -8.43 1.44
C LEU A 243 2.81 -9.28 0.23
N LEU A 244 4.10 -9.48 -0.07
CA LEU A 244 4.57 -10.27 -1.20
C LEU A 244 5.19 -11.57 -0.71
N GLU A 245 4.69 -12.69 -1.20
CA GLU A 245 5.29 -14.00 -1.01
C GLU A 245 5.65 -14.59 -2.38
N ILE A 246 6.90 -15.01 -2.55
CA ILE A 246 7.40 -15.66 -3.77
C ILE A 246 8.00 -16.99 -3.37
N GLY A 247 7.51 -18.09 -3.95
CA GLY A 247 7.85 -19.43 -3.48
C GLY A 247 7.68 -20.54 -4.51
N PHE A 248 8.39 -21.64 -4.25
CA PHE A 248 8.06 -22.93 -4.88
C PHE A 248 7.15 -23.73 -3.94
N ASN A 249 5.99 -24.11 -4.47
CA ASN A 249 5.06 -25.04 -3.86
C ASN A 249 5.12 -26.40 -4.59
N ASP A 250 4.49 -27.42 -4.02
CA ASP A 250 4.41 -28.73 -4.67
C ASP A 250 3.63 -28.62 -6.00
N GLY A 251 4.36 -28.69 -7.12
CA GLY A 251 3.82 -28.57 -8.47
C GLY A 251 3.69 -27.16 -9.05
N SER A 252 4.07 -26.08 -8.34
CA SER A 252 3.97 -24.70 -8.85
C SER A 252 5.08 -23.76 -8.34
N PHE A 253 5.32 -22.70 -9.11
CA PHE A 253 6.05 -21.51 -8.68
C PHE A 253 5.06 -20.36 -8.61
N ASP A 254 4.88 -19.78 -7.43
CA ASP A 254 3.82 -18.81 -7.16
C ASP A 254 4.40 -17.50 -6.62
N ALA A 255 3.82 -16.39 -7.05
CA ALA A 255 4.02 -15.06 -6.49
C ALA A 255 2.66 -14.51 -6.06
N SER A 256 2.45 -14.31 -4.76
CA SER A 256 1.19 -13.85 -4.20
C SER A 256 1.32 -12.44 -3.61
N LEU A 257 0.33 -11.60 -3.88
CA LEU A 257 0.18 -10.27 -3.28
C LEU A 257 -1.04 -10.28 -2.36
N ALA A 258 -0.82 -10.20 -1.05
CA ALA A 258 -1.84 -10.23 -0.01
C ALA A 258 -2.59 -8.89 0.12
N LEU A 259 -3.19 -8.41 -0.98
CA LEU A 259 -3.93 -7.16 -1.03
C LEU A 259 -5.14 -7.16 -0.07
N GLY A 260 -5.70 -8.33 0.23
CA GLY A 260 -6.77 -8.50 1.22
C GLY A 260 -6.44 -7.92 2.59
N LYS A 261 -5.17 -7.96 3.03
CA LYS A 261 -4.75 -7.36 4.31
C LYS A 261 -5.02 -5.86 4.38
N THR A 262 -5.10 -5.18 3.24
CA THR A 262 -5.39 -3.75 3.16
C THR A 262 -6.89 -3.45 3.22
N LYS A 263 -7.76 -4.47 3.17
CA LYS A 263 -9.21 -4.32 3.08
C LYS A 263 -9.77 -3.56 4.27
N ASP A 264 -10.65 -2.61 3.97
CA ASP A 264 -11.53 -1.98 4.94
C ASP A 264 -12.94 -1.86 4.34
N SER A 265 -13.87 -2.61 4.93
CA SER A 265 -15.26 -2.67 4.49
C SER A 265 -16.19 -1.70 5.22
N ASP A 266 -15.65 -0.85 6.10
CA ASP A 266 -16.44 0.18 6.76
C ASP A 266 -17.07 1.11 5.72
N PRO A 267 -18.32 1.56 5.91
CA PRO A 267 -18.93 2.49 4.99
C PRO A 267 -18.17 3.81 5.04
N ALA A 268 -17.78 4.33 3.86
CA ALA A 268 -17.22 5.66 3.77
C ALA A 268 -18.24 6.69 4.28
N PHE A 269 -17.76 7.70 5.00
CA PHE A 269 -18.59 8.83 5.40
C PHE A 269 -18.96 9.65 4.16
N GLU A 270 -20.26 9.92 3.99
CA GLU A 270 -20.76 10.74 2.90
C GLU A 270 -21.69 11.82 3.46
N LEU A 271 -21.45 13.07 3.05
CA LEU A 271 -22.37 14.17 3.33
C LEU A 271 -23.64 14.00 2.50
N THR A 272 -24.78 14.09 3.17
CA THR A 272 -26.07 14.21 2.47
C THR A 272 -26.13 15.51 1.68
N PRO A 273 -26.98 15.59 0.63
CA PRO A 273 -27.14 16.83 -0.15
C PRO A 273 -27.51 18.06 0.68
N ALA A 274 -28.19 17.88 1.82
CA ALA A 274 -28.57 18.98 2.71
C ALA A 274 -27.41 19.44 3.61
N GLN A 275 -26.42 18.56 3.87
CA GLN A 275 -25.24 18.90 4.67
C GLN A 275 -24.16 19.58 3.83
N LYS A 276 -24.14 19.36 2.51
CA LYS A 276 -23.13 19.98 1.63
C LYS A 276 -23.28 21.50 1.59
N ILE A 277 -22.15 22.19 1.67
CA ILE A 277 -22.07 23.62 1.41
C ILE A 277 -22.04 23.81 -0.11
N THR A 278 -22.89 24.69 -0.63
CA THR A 278 -23.05 24.89 -2.09
C THR A 278 -22.69 26.29 -2.55
N THR A 279 -22.62 27.26 -1.64
CA THR A 279 -22.33 28.67 -1.94
C THR A 279 -21.32 29.26 -0.95
N ASP A 280 -20.62 30.32 -1.36
CA ASP A 280 -19.73 31.07 -0.47
C ASP A 280 -20.50 31.69 0.70
N GLN A 281 -21.74 32.13 0.46
CA GLN A 281 -22.61 32.64 1.52
C GLN A 281 -22.86 31.58 2.59
N GLN A 282 -23.20 30.34 2.21
CA GLN A 282 -23.41 29.26 3.19
C GLN A 282 -22.14 28.93 3.98
N LEU A 283 -20.96 28.99 3.34
CA LEU A 283 -19.70 28.84 4.06
C LEU A 283 -19.53 29.97 5.08
N GLN A 284 -19.78 31.22 4.66
CA GLN A 284 -19.72 32.38 5.51
C GLN A 284 -20.69 32.28 6.70
N ASP A 285 -21.96 31.92 6.46
CA ASP A 285 -22.98 31.75 7.49
C ASP A 285 -22.53 30.70 8.54
N ILE A 286 -21.93 29.58 8.09
CA ILE A 286 -21.38 28.56 8.98
C ILE A 286 -20.19 29.09 9.78
N LEU A 287 -19.28 29.86 9.17
CA LEU A 287 -18.13 30.43 9.87
C LEU A 287 -18.54 31.55 10.84
N GLU A 288 -19.55 32.34 10.50
CA GLU A 288 -20.13 33.39 11.35
C GLU A 288 -20.87 32.80 12.54
N SER A 289 -21.67 31.74 12.36
CA SER A 289 -22.31 31.05 13.49
C SER A 289 -21.28 30.49 14.49
N LYS A 290 -20.08 30.14 14.00
CA LYS A 290 -18.95 29.76 14.85
C LYS A 290 -18.33 30.90 15.64
N ALA A 291 -18.57 32.17 15.31
CA ALA A 291 -18.13 33.31 16.12
C ALA A 291 -18.78 33.33 17.51
N THR A 292 -19.99 32.75 17.66
CA THR A 292 -20.61 32.47 18.97
C THR A 292 -19.67 31.71 19.91
N SER A 293 -18.90 30.76 19.36
CA SER A 293 -17.91 29.99 20.13
C SER A 293 -16.86 30.89 20.78
N ILE A 294 -16.46 31.97 20.11
CA ILE A 294 -15.44 32.91 20.60
C ILE A 294 -15.97 33.66 21.83
N LEU A 295 -17.21 34.14 21.74
CA LEU A 295 -17.88 34.84 22.85
C LEU A 295 -17.97 33.91 24.06
N LEU A 296 -18.46 32.69 23.87
CA LEU A 296 -18.72 31.76 24.97
C LEU A 296 -17.44 31.16 25.55
N SER A 297 -16.47 30.79 24.72
CA SER A 297 -15.17 30.29 25.20
C SER A 297 -14.37 31.33 25.98
N SER A 298 -14.61 32.62 25.74
CA SER A 298 -13.97 33.68 26.53
C SER A 298 -14.31 33.59 28.03
N LEU A 299 -15.48 33.04 28.39
CA LEU A 299 -15.94 32.87 29.78
C LEU A 299 -15.14 31.82 30.56
N THR A 300 -14.48 30.91 29.86
CA THR A 300 -13.86 29.71 30.46
C THR A 300 -12.36 29.63 30.22
N THR A 301 -11.83 30.40 29.26
CA THR A 301 -10.39 30.49 28.98
C THR A 301 -9.67 31.51 29.87
N ASP A 302 -8.39 31.26 30.13
CA ASP A 302 -7.46 32.20 30.77
C ASP A 302 -6.53 32.90 29.75
N THR A 303 -6.56 32.47 28.49
CA THR A 303 -5.68 32.95 27.42
C THR A 303 -6.50 33.44 26.23
N ASP A 304 -6.50 32.67 25.14
CA ASP A 304 -7.17 33.01 23.89
C ASP A 304 -8.54 32.30 23.88
N PRO A 305 -9.61 32.98 23.45
CA PRO A 305 -10.85 32.32 23.10
C PRO A 305 -10.64 31.40 21.89
N TYR A 306 -11.59 30.52 21.63
CA TYR A 306 -11.48 29.53 20.58
C TYR A 306 -12.78 29.30 19.80
N ILE A 307 -12.60 28.86 18.56
CA ILE A 307 -13.65 28.31 17.72
C ILE A 307 -13.60 26.78 17.79
N GLU A 308 -14.75 26.13 17.94
CA GLU A 308 -14.84 24.67 17.89
C GLU A 308 -15.39 24.17 16.54
N PHE A 309 -14.70 23.19 15.97
CA PHE A 309 -15.19 22.40 14.84
C PHE A 309 -15.38 20.96 15.27
N ARG A 310 -16.63 20.48 15.16
CA ARG A 310 -16.95 19.06 15.16
C ARG A 310 -16.66 18.41 13.82
N GLU A 311 -16.62 17.08 13.85
CA GLU A 311 -16.37 16.22 12.69
C GLU A 311 -17.26 16.57 11.50
N LEU A 312 -18.58 16.70 11.73
CA LEU A 312 -19.51 17.04 10.65
C LEU A 312 -19.18 18.39 10.01
N THR A 313 -19.01 19.46 10.80
CA THR A 313 -18.72 20.80 10.27
C THR A 313 -17.39 20.81 9.52
N LEU A 314 -16.36 20.15 10.07
CA LEU A 314 -15.06 20.08 9.43
C LEU A 314 -15.13 19.33 8.09
N ASN A 315 -15.87 18.22 8.03
CA ASN A 315 -16.09 17.49 6.79
C ASN A 315 -16.92 18.28 5.77
N ARG A 316 -17.90 19.08 6.21
CA ARG A 316 -18.64 20.01 5.33
C ARG A 316 -17.71 21.05 4.69
N VAL A 317 -16.83 21.65 5.49
CA VAL A 317 -15.83 22.62 5.02
C VAL A 317 -14.82 21.95 4.08
N LEU A 318 -14.31 20.76 4.43
CA LEU A 318 -13.37 20.03 3.61
C LEU A 318 -13.96 19.67 2.23
N ASP A 319 -15.18 19.12 2.17
CA ASP A 319 -15.88 18.82 0.90
C ASP A 319 -16.05 20.08 0.04
N TYR A 320 -16.37 21.22 0.66
CA TYR A 320 -16.50 22.50 -0.03
C TYR A 320 -15.17 22.99 -0.62
N MET A 321 -14.11 22.95 0.17
CA MET A 321 -12.78 23.40 -0.26
C MET A 321 -12.23 22.53 -1.38
N LEU A 322 -12.58 21.24 -1.39
CA LEU A 322 -12.16 20.29 -2.43
C LEU A 322 -13.08 20.25 -3.65
N LYS A 323 -14.22 20.98 -3.66
CA LYS A 323 -15.25 20.88 -4.71
C LYS A 323 -14.71 21.09 -6.12
N ASP A 324 -13.75 21.99 -6.28
CA ASP A 324 -13.18 22.36 -7.58
C ASP A 324 -12.10 21.37 -8.05
N GLN A 325 -11.61 20.51 -7.14
CA GLN A 325 -10.66 19.42 -7.42
C GLN A 325 -11.38 18.10 -7.74
N GLN A 326 -12.68 18.00 -7.44
CA GLN A 326 -13.48 16.80 -7.72
C GLN A 326 -13.72 16.61 -9.23
N GLN A 327 -13.46 15.41 -9.74
CA GLN A 327 -13.80 15.04 -11.12
C GLN A 327 -15.31 14.81 -11.31
N ALA A 328 -15.95 14.30 -10.26
CA ALA A 328 -17.39 14.12 -10.15
C ALA A 328 -17.79 14.25 -8.67
N PRO A 329 -19.08 14.49 -8.34
CA PRO A 329 -19.49 14.67 -6.95
C PRO A 329 -19.05 13.50 -6.05
N GLY A 330 -18.21 13.79 -5.05
CA GLY A 330 -17.66 12.81 -4.10
C GLY A 330 -16.43 12.05 -4.60
N ILE A 331 -15.98 12.27 -5.83
CA ILE A 331 -14.84 11.59 -6.46
C ILE A 331 -13.73 12.60 -6.72
N LEU A 332 -12.58 12.39 -6.08
CA LEU A 332 -11.37 13.18 -6.36
C LEU A 332 -10.63 12.64 -7.59
N ILE A 333 -10.48 11.32 -7.66
CA ILE A 333 -9.69 10.68 -8.71
C ILE A 333 -10.46 9.48 -9.22
N GLU A 334 -10.55 9.39 -10.54
CA GLU A 334 -10.94 8.18 -11.23
C GLU A 334 -9.84 7.84 -12.24
N SER A 335 -9.25 6.66 -12.11
CA SER A 335 -8.20 6.18 -13.02
C SER A 335 -8.51 4.78 -13.51
N PRO A 336 -8.39 4.50 -14.82
CA PRO A 336 -8.39 3.12 -15.28
C PRO A 336 -7.19 2.37 -14.68
N LEU A 337 -7.41 1.12 -14.29
CA LEU A 337 -6.38 0.15 -13.94
C LEU A 337 -6.46 -0.98 -14.97
N LEU A 338 -5.35 -1.28 -15.62
CA LEU A 338 -5.33 -2.19 -16.78
C LEU A 338 -6.38 -1.74 -17.84
N GLU A 339 -6.93 -2.66 -18.63
CA GLU A 339 -7.97 -2.34 -19.62
C GLU A 339 -9.40 -2.44 -19.06
N ASP A 340 -9.62 -3.24 -18.01
CA ASP A 340 -10.96 -3.70 -17.59
C ASP A 340 -11.40 -3.23 -16.20
N TYR A 341 -10.57 -2.46 -15.47
CA TYR A 341 -10.85 -2.02 -14.11
C TYR A 341 -10.76 -0.50 -13.95
N THR A 342 -11.45 0.01 -12.93
CA THR A 342 -11.36 1.41 -12.52
C THR A 342 -11.03 1.49 -11.04
N MET A 343 -10.03 2.30 -10.71
CA MET A 343 -9.77 2.76 -9.34
C MET A 343 -10.41 4.13 -9.14
N THR A 344 -11.13 4.27 -8.02
CA THR A 344 -11.77 5.51 -7.61
C THR A 344 -11.26 5.89 -6.22
N ALA A 345 -10.70 7.09 -6.10
CA ALA A 345 -10.43 7.73 -4.82
C ALA A 345 -11.52 8.75 -4.51
N TYR A 346 -12.15 8.61 -3.35
CA TYR A 346 -13.23 9.48 -2.90
C TYR A 346 -12.69 10.66 -2.11
N VAL A 347 -13.54 11.66 -1.89
CA VAL A 347 -13.21 12.82 -1.05
C VAL A 347 -12.83 12.35 0.36
N PRO A 348 -11.68 12.77 0.90
CA PRO A 348 -11.27 12.44 2.25
C PRO A 348 -12.24 12.99 3.28
N TYR A 349 -12.36 12.30 4.41
CA TYR A 349 -13.11 12.75 5.56
C TYR A 349 -12.31 12.57 6.84
N ILE A 350 -12.55 13.44 7.79
CA ILE A 350 -11.89 13.46 9.08
C ILE A 350 -12.76 12.71 10.08
N THR A 351 -12.11 11.94 10.94
CA THR A 351 -12.71 11.39 12.16
C THR A 351 -11.92 11.84 13.37
N MET A 352 -12.62 12.16 14.45
CA MET A 352 -12.00 12.66 15.68
C MET A 352 -12.40 11.81 16.88
N THR A 353 -11.43 11.18 17.55
CA THR A 353 -11.69 10.31 18.71
C THR A 353 -10.53 10.33 19.70
N ASP A 354 -10.81 10.57 20.99
CA ASP A 354 -9.85 10.60 22.10
C ASP A 354 -8.61 11.48 21.82
N ASN A 355 -8.85 12.64 21.19
CA ASN A 355 -7.84 13.61 20.70
C ASN A 355 -6.99 13.16 19.50
N LEU A 356 -7.31 12.02 18.88
CA LEU A 356 -6.76 11.64 17.59
C LEU A 356 -7.53 12.33 16.48
N PHE A 357 -6.79 12.86 15.51
CA PHE A 357 -7.30 13.44 14.29
C PHE A 357 -6.87 12.52 13.14
N VAL A 358 -7.84 11.85 12.52
CA VAL A 358 -7.56 10.86 11.48
C VAL A 358 -8.16 11.33 10.16
N VAL A 359 -7.33 11.42 9.13
CA VAL A 359 -7.79 11.65 7.75
C VAL A 359 -8.03 10.31 7.09
N ASN A 360 -9.25 10.08 6.65
CA ASN A 360 -9.69 8.84 6.00
C ASN A 360 -9.84 9.09 4.50
N ILE A 361 -9.17 8.29 3.68
CA ILE A 361 -9.19 8.38 2.22
C ILE A 361 -9.77 7.08 1.67
N PRO A 362 -11.06 7.06 1.29
CA PRO A 362 -11.68 5.86 0.75
C PRO A 362 -11.19 5.59 -0.67
N LEU A 363 -10.85 4.33 -0.93
CA LEU A 363 -10.46 3.84 -2.25
C LEU A 363 -11.33 2.65 -2.63
N LYS A 364 -11.67 2.58 -3.92
CA LYS A 364 -12.42 1.45 -4.47
C LYS A 364 -11.86 1.05 -5.82
N ILE A 365 -11.70 -0.25 -6.03
CA ILE A 365 -11.39 -0.85 -7.34
C ILE A 365 -12.64 -1.62 -7.78
N VAL A 366 -13.08 -1.40 -9.02
CA VAL A 366 -14.26 -2.04 -9.60
C VAL A 366 -13.96 -2.61 -10.97
N SER A 367 -14.58 -3.74 -11.30
CA SER A 367 -14.66 -4.22 -12.69
C SER A 367 -15.60 -3.31 -13.49
N ILE A 368 -15.17 -2.90 -14.68
CA ILE A 368 -15.98 -2.10 -15.61
C ILE A 368 -17.17 -2.92 -16.14
N LEU A 369 -16.96 -4.21 -16.40
CA LEU A 369 -17.98 -5.11 -16.93
C LEU A 369 -18.96 -5.59 -15.86
N GLU A 370 -18.48 -5.81 -14.63
CA GLU A 370 -19.25 -6.35 -13.52
C GLU A 370 -19.10 -5.48 -12.25
N PRO A 371 -19.83 -4.34 -12.13
CA PRO A 371 -19.61 -3.35 -11.06
C PRO A 371 -19.88 -3.85 -9.62
N THR A 372 -20.46 -5.04 -9.47
CA THR A 372 -20.61 -5.71 -8.17
C THR A 372 -19.31 -6.38 -7.70
N HIS A 373 -18.39 -6.65 -8.62
CA HIS A 373 -17.05 -7.17 -8.32
C HIS A 373 -16.17 -5.98 -7.97
N SER A 374 -15.83 -5.89 -6.68
CA SER A 374 -15.16 -4.73 -6.15
C SER A 374 -14.31 -5.05 -4.93
N PHE A 375 -13.27 -4.24 -4.77
CA PHE A 375 -12.44 -4.17 -3.60
C PHE A 375 -12.54 -2.77 -3.00
N GLN A 376 -12.61 -2.68 -1.68
CA GLN A 376 -12.69 -1.42 -0.96
C GLN A 376 -11.68 -1.41 0.18
N THR A 377 -11.04 -0.26 0.35
CA THR A 377 -10.19 0.06 1.49
C THR A 377 -10.36 1.52 1.88
N ILE A 378 -9.96 1.84 3.12
CA ILE A 378 -9.89 3.19 3.64
C ILE A 378 -8.46 3.36 4.17
N ILE A 379 -7.72 4.27 3.54
CA ILE A 379 -6.43 4.69 4.04
C ILE A 379 -6.70 5.66 5.19
N LYS A 380 -6.32 5.29 6.41
CA LYS A 380 -6.47 6.08 7.64
C LYS A 380 -5.13 6.68 8.00
N ILE A 381 -5.07 8.00 8.13
CA ILE A 381 -3.82 8.72 8.38
C ILE A 381 -3.95 9.45 9.71
N ASP A 382 -3.17 9.01 10.69
CA ASP A 382 -3.04 9.70 11.96
C ASP A 382 -2.29 11.01 11.73
N ALA A 383 -2.96 12.12 12.01
CA ALA A 383 -2.48 13.42 11.64
C ALA A 383 -2.54 14.43 12.80
N LEU A 384 -1.73 15.47 12.70
CA LEU A 384 -1.66 16.57 13.65
C LEU A 384 -1.98 17.88 12.92
N PRO A 385 -3.14 18.50 13.20
CA PRO A 385 -3.45 19.81 12.65
C PRO A 385 -2.58 20.89 13.31
N THR A 386 -1.97 21.74 12.49
CA THR A 386 -1.11 22.85 12.88
C THR A 386 -1.39 24.06 12.00
N ILE A 387 -0.93 25.24 12.40
CA ILE A 387 -1.01 26.45 11.57
C ILE A 387 0.38 26.93 11.17
N VAL A 388 0.50 27.40 9.94
CA VAL A 388 1.74 27.97 9.41
C VAL A 388 1.45 29.32 8.79
N THR A 389 2.03 30.37 9.35
CA THR A 389 1.93 31.72 8.78
C THR A 389 2.90 31.89 7.62
N THR A 390 2.36 32.18 6.44
CA THR A 390 3.10 32.47 5.21
C THR A 390 3.07 33.97 4.90
N THR A 391 3.68 34.37 3.78
CA THR A 391 3.59 35.76 3.30
C THR A 391 2.23 36.11 2.68
N GLU A 392 1.42 35.11 2.34
CA GLU A 392 0.12 35.27 1.68
C GLU A 392 -1.07 35.12 2.66
N GLY A 393 -0.86 34.48 3.81
CA GLY A 393 -1.88 34.27 4.85
C GLY A 393 -1.43 33.23 5.88
N THR A 394 -2.38 32.67 6.64
CA THR A 394 -2.16 31.53 7.53
C THR A 394 -2.79 30.28 6.93
N ASP A 395 -1.98 29.24 6.77
CA ASP A 395 -2.40 27.96 6.24
C ASP A 395 -2.72 26.99 7.40
N LEU A 396 -3.75 26.16 7.23
CA LEU A 396 -3.96 24.99 8.07
C LEU A 396 -3.15 23.84 7.46
N VAL A 397 -2.14 23.39 8.20
CA VAL A 397 -1.24 22.30 7.80
C VAL A 397 -1.53 21.09 8.66
N ILE A 398 -2.05 20.04 8.03
CA ILE A 398 -2.32 18.75 8.65
C ILE A 398 -1.08 17.88 8.42
N VAL A 399 -0.27 17.76 9.47
CA VAL A 399 0.96 16.97 9.47
C VAL A 399 0.62 15.49 9.58
N LEU A 400 1.16 14.67 8.69
CA LEU A 400 0.79 13.26 8.58
C LEU A 400 1.85 12.39 9.27
N ASN A 401 1.44 11.54 10.20
CA ASN A 401 2.38 10.77 11.03
C ASN A 401 2.45 9.30 10.62
N GLU A 402 1.31 8.61 10.65
CA GLU A 402 1.23 7.17 10.39
C GLU A 402 0.05 6.90 9.47
N LEU A 403 0.23 6.00 8.52
CA LEU A 403 -0.81 5.55 7.60
C LEU A 403 -1.16 4.11 7.92
N THR A 404 -2.45 3.81 8.05
CA THR A 404 -3.00 2.47 8.23
C THR A 404 -4.01 2.17 7.14
N ALA A 405 -4.00 0.96 6.58
CA ALA A 405 -5.05 0.47 5.69
C ALA A 405 -5.39 -0.98 6.06
N GLY A 406 -6.60 -1.26 6.53
CA GLY A 406 -6.92 -2.59 7.07
C GLY A 406 -5.98 -3.00 8.21
N GLU A 407 -5.20 -4.06 8.01
CA GLU A 407 -4.22 -4.60 8.95
C GLU A 407 -2.78 -4.10 8.73
N VAL A 408 -2.55 -3.30 7.68
CA VAL A 408 -1.21 -2.86 7.27
C VAL A 408 -0.93 -1.42 7.70
N THR A 409 0.31 -1.13 8.03
CA THR A 409 0.77 0.17 8.53
C THR A 409 2.00 0.64 7.78
N LEU A 410 2.12 1.96 7.58
CA LEU A 410 3.26 2.61 6.96
C LEU A 410 3.72 3.79 7.81
N THR A 411 5.01 3.85 8.04
CA THR A 411 5.63 4.90 8.85
C THR A 411 5.79 6.22 8.10
N GLU A 412 5.93 7.32 8.85
CA GLU A 412 6.04 8.72 8.37
C GLU A 412 6.96 8.90 7.15
N GLU A 413 8.09 8.19 7.10
CA GLU A 413 9.11 8.29 6.04
C GLU A 413 8.54 8.02 4.63
N HIS A 414 7.46 7.23 4.53
CA HIS A 414 6.92 6.78 3.26
C HIS A 414 5.49 7.28 2.98
N VAL A 415 4.82 7.89 3.97
CA VAL A 415 3.45 8.42 3.84
C VAL A 415 3.36 9.48 2.74
N GLY A 416 4.31 10.42 2.69
CA GLY A 416 4.31 11.50 1.70
C GLY A 416 4.32 10.99 0.26
N ASN A 417 5.12 9.95 -0.03
CA ASN A 417 5.22 9.38 -1.36
C ASN A 417 3.95 8.63 -1.79
N VAL A 418 3.29 7.92 -0.86
CA VAL A 418 2.00 7.27 -1.16
C VAL A 418 0.93 8.31 -1.46
N LEU A 419 0.96 9.47 -0.80
CA LEU A 419 -0.04 10.52 -1.03
C LEU A 419 0.16 11.27 -2.34
N THR A 420 1.38 11.33 -2.88
CA THR A 420 1.56 11.78 -4.28
C THR A 420 0.80 10.92 -5.29
N MET A 421 0.40 9.67 -4.96
CA MET A 421 -0.48 8.86 -5.80
C MET A 421 -1.89 9.41 -5.91
N LEU A 422 -2.33 10.20 -4.93
CA LEU A 422 -3.59 10.92 -4.98
C LEU A 422 -3.53 12.12 -5.93
N GLY A 423 -2.46 12.23 -6.71
CA GLY A 423 -2.28 13.21 -7.76
C GLY A 423 -1.58 14.46 -7.27
N ASP A 424 -1.07 15.20 -8.24
CA ASP A 424 -0.51 16.54 -8.10
C ASP A 424 -1.67 17.49 -7.77
N THR A 425 -2.12 17.44 -6.53
CA THR A 425 -3.17 18.31 -6.00
C THR A 425 -2.47 19.42 -5.23
N ASP A 426 -2.91 20.67 -5.41
CA ASP A 426 -2.45 21.81 -4.59
C ASP A 426 -2.68 21.59 -3.08
N LEU A 427 -3.35 20.50 -2.71
CA LEU A 427 -3.66 20.02 -1.38
C LEU A 427 -2.47 19.39 -0.65
N ILE A 428 -1.48 18.80 -1.35
CA ILE A 428 -0.31 18.16 -0.71
C ILE A 428 0.92 19.01 -0.97
N ASN A 429 1.63 19.43 0.08
CA ASN A 429 2.85 20.22 -0.08
C ASN A 429 4.09 19.34 -0.32
N GLU A 430 5.24 19.96 -0.59
CA GLU A 430 6.52 19.28 -0.85
C GLU A 430 6.98 18.37 0.31
N ASP A 431 6.48 18.62 1.53
CA ASP A 431 6.76 17.84 2.74
C ASP A 431 5.75 16.69 2.95
N GLY A 432 4.81 16.48 2.02
CA GLY A 432 3.80 15.42 2.10
C GLY A 432 2.63 15.74 3.04
N ASN A 433 2.50 16.98 3.53
CA ASN A 433 1.41 17.39 4.41
C ASN A 433 0.20 17.85 3.62
N LEU A 434 -0.99 17.64 4.18
CA LEU A 434 -2.23 18.20 3.64
C LEU A 434 -2.31 19.68 4.05
N VAL A 435 -2.36 20.58 3.07
CA VAL A 435 -2.37 22.03 3.27
C VAL A 435 -3.65 22.63 2.73
N ILE A 436 -4.40 23.28 3.62
CA ILE A 436 -5.47 24.19 3.23
C ILE A 436 -4.90 25.60 3.26
N ARG A 437 -4.57 26.12 2.07
CA ARG A 437 -3.96 27.44 1.91
C ARG A 437 -4.94 28.55 2.25
N ASN A 438 -4.42 29.66 2.75
CA ASN A 438 -5.20 30.87 3.05
C ASN A 438 -6.42 30.53 3.92
N PHE A 439 -6.26 29.60 4.86
CA PHE A 439 -7.34 29.14 5.73
C PHE A 439 -7.91 30.29 6.57
N ASP A 440 -7.06 31.28 6.90
CA ASP A 440 -7.48 32.51 7.56
C ASP A 440 -8.03 33.58 6.62
N GLU A 441 -8.06 33.44 5.28
CA GLU A 441 -8.48 34.53 4.38
C GLU A 441 -9.97 34.87 4.54
N GLN A 442 -10.81 33.88 4.82
CA GLN A 442 -12.22 34.09 5.16
C GLN A 442 -12.37 34.66 6.59
N MET A 443 -11.54 34.22 7.54
CA MET A 443 -11.62 34.67 8.95
C MET A 443 -10.99 36.06 9.17
N SER A 444 -9.96 36.40 8.41
CA SER A 444 -9.25 37.68 8.47
C SER A 444 -10.05 38.83 7.86
N GLN A 445 -10.95 38.54 6.90
CA GLN A 445 -11.98 39.50 6.48
C GLN A 445 -12.91 39.89 7.63
N ALA A 446 -13.11 38.98 8.59
CA ALA A 446 -13.81 39.24 9.84
C ALA A 446 -12.87 39.70 10.98
N GLY A 447 -11.60 40.04 10.70
CA GLY A 447 -10.67 40.63 11.68
C GLY A 447 -9.95 39.62 12.58
N MET A 448 -10.25 38.33 12.43
CA MET A 448 -9.72 37.28 13.31
C MET A 448 -8.32 36.82 12.89
N THR A 449 -7.47 36.55 13.90
CA THR A 449 -6.17 35.90 13.70
C THR A 449 -6.12 34.57 14.45
N ILE A 450 -5.72 33.50 13.77
CA ILE A 450 -5.61 32.17 14.38
C ILE A 450 -4.21 32.05 14.99
N ASN A 451 -4.15 31.89 16.32
CA ASN A 451 -2.91 31.80 17.09
C ASN A 451 -2.42 30.37 17.27
N ALA A 452 -3.34 29.40 17.37
CA ALA A 452 -3.02 28.00 17.55
C ALA A 452 -4.20 27.10 17.16
N VAL A 453 -3.92 25.81 16.96
CA VAL A 453 -4.93 24.77 16.74
C VAL A 453 -4.62 23.60 17.67
N ALA A 454 -5.64 22.99 18.26
CA ALA A 454 -5.50 21.81 19.10
C ALA A 454 -6.71 20.88 19.00
N MET A 455 -6.46 19.60 19.27
CA MET A 455 -7.50 18.59 19.46
C MET A 455 -7.89 18.50 20.93
N VAL A 456 -9.17 18.74 21.24
CA VAL A 456 -9.69 18.65 22.61
C VAL A 456 -11.08 18.03 22.58
N ASN A 457 -11.31 16.97 23.36
CA ASN A 457 -12.63 16.35 23.55
C ASN A 457 -13.34 16.00 22.23
N ASN A 458 -12.61 15.41 21.27
CA ASN A 458 -13.10 15.05 19.92
C ASN A 458 -13.48 16.25 19.03
N LYS A 459 -13.01 17.45 19.37
CA LYS A 459 -13.23 18.68 18.62
C LYS A 459 -11.90 19.30 18.23
N LEU A 460 -11.89 19.96 17.08
CA LEU A 460 -10.79 20.81 16.66
C LEU A 460 -11.04 22.23 17.20
N ARG A 461 -10.18 22.69 18.11
CA ARG A 461 -10.19 24.05 18.65
C ARG A 461 -9.20 24.92 17.88
N LEU A 462 -9.67 26.03 17.33
CA LEU A 462 -8.81 27.09 16.78
C LEU A 462 -8.81 28.25 17.75
N TYR A 463 -7.66 28.52 18.36
CA TYR A 463 -7.48 29.63 19.29
C TYR A 463 -7.30 30.92 18.51
N VAL A 464 -8.12 31.92 18.82
CA VAL A 464 -8.20 33.17 18.09
C VAL A 464 -7.63 34.30 18.95
N GLY A 465 -6.73 35.09 18.39
CA GLY A 465 -6.21 36.29 19.03
C GLY A 465 -7.28 37.37 19.12
N LEU A 466 -7.47 37.92 20.32
CA LEU A 466 -8.29 39.11 20.54
C LEU A 466 -7.54 40.37 20.08
N GLY A 467 -8.29 41.43 19.76
CA GLY A 467 -7.68 42.73 19.49
C GLY A 467 -6.83 43.22 20.67
N ASP A 468 -5.63 43.76 20.38
CA ASP A 468 -4.61 44.20 21.37
C ASP A 468 -5.13 45.15 22.47
N THR A 469 -6.29 45.76 22.28
CA THR A 469 -6.91 46.73 23.21
C THR A 469 -7.93 46.13 24.16
N ILE A 470 -8.34 44.87 23.99
CA ILE A 470 -9.37 44.23 24.80
C ILE A 470 -8.72 43.43 25.94
N LEU A 471 -9.18 43.69 27.17
CA LEU A 471 -8.83 42.88 28.32
C LEU A 471 -9.82 41.73 28.43
N LEU A 472 -9.32 40.49 28.56
CA LEU A 472 -10.15 39.29 28.67
C LEU A 472 -11.22 39.39 29.76
N GLY A 473 -10.90 40.00 30.91
CA GLY A 473 -11.88 40.21 31.98
C GLY A 473 -13.03 41.15 31.60
N ASP A 474 -12.75 42.22 30.83
CA ASP A 474 -13.80 43.14 30.37
C ASP A 474 -14.72 42.46 29.33
N LEU A 475 -14.13 41.56 28.51
CA LEU A 475 -14.87 40.70 27.60
C LEU A 475 -15.77 39.72 28.38
N GLN A 476 -15.22 39.02 29.36
CA GLN A 476 -15.98 38.08 30.21
C GLN A 476 -17.18 38.74 30.89
N ASP A 477 -16.98 39.92 31.49
CA ASP A 477 -18.06 40.70 32.10
C ASP A 477 -19.14 41.07 31.06
N THR A 478 -18.72 41.51 29.86
CA THR A 478 -19.65 41.86 28.78
C THR A 478 -20.44 40.66 28.28
N ILE A 479 -19.81 39.49 28.08
CA ILE A 479 -20.52 38.29 27.64
C ILE A 479 -21.47 37.79 28.72
N SER A 480 -21.10 37.89 30.00
CA SER A 480 -22.03 37.56 31.10
C SER A 480 -23.29 38.43 31.06
N ASP A 481 -23.15 39.73 30.81
CA ASP A 481 -24.29 40.65 30.68
C ASP A 481 -25.17 40.32 29.45
N VAL A 482 -24.54 39.95 28.32
CA VAL A 482 -25.24 39.50 27.10
C VAL A 482 -26.05 38.23 27.38
N LEU A 483 -25.47 37.24 28.05
CA LEU A 483 -26.18 36.02 28.40
C LEU A 483 -27.36 36.28 29.35
N ASP A 484 -27.20 37.18 30.33
CA ASP A 484 -28.30 37.61 31.21
C ASP A 484 -29.45 38.24 30.41
N GLY A 485 -29.16 38.94 29.30
CA GLY A 485 -30.18 39.51 28.40
C GLY A 485 -30.97 38.46 27.61
N LEU A 486 -30.31 37.35 27.23
CA LEU A 486 -30.94 36.22 26.54
C LEU A 486 -31.72 35.27 27.47
N SER A 487 -31.47 35.34 28.78
CA SER A 487 -32.20 34.54 29.77
C SER A 487 -33.70 34.84 29.72
N GLY A 488 -34.49 33.80 29.42
CA GLY A 488 -35.95 33.91 29.32
C GLY A 488 -36.48 34.51 28.02
N ASP A 489 -35.65 34.66 26.98
CA ASP A 489 -36.12 35.00 25.64
C ASP A 489 -37.06 33.89 25.11
N THR A 490 -38.23 34.29 24.61
CA THR A 490 -39.23 33.34 24.09
C THR A 490 -39.13 33.10 22.59
N ASP A 491 -38.32 33.90 21.90
CA ASP A 491 -38.12 33.80 20.46
C ASP A 491 -37.00 32.78 20.15
N LEU A 492 -36.09 32.52 21.09
CA LEU A 492 -35.06 31.48 20.97
C LEU A 492 -35.58 30.05 21.23
N PRO A 493 -34.92 29.02 20.67
CA PRO A 493 -35.19 27.62 21.01
C PRO A 493 -35.10 27.38 22.53
N PRO A 494 -36.07 26.68 23.16
CA PRO A 494 -36.07 26.49 24.61
C PRO A 494 -34.81 25.82 25.16
N GLU A 495 -34.21 24.91 24.39
CA GLU A 495 -32.98 24.19 24.76
C GLU A 495 -31.77 25.14 24.85
N ILE A 496 -31.76 26.21 24.04
CA ILE A 496 -30.74 27.27 24.12
C ILE A 496 -30.93 28.11 25.37
N VAL A 497 -32.16 28.54 25.65
CA VAL A 497 -32.47 29.34 26.85
C VAL A 497 -32.13 28.59 28.13
N ASP A 498 -32.49 27.30 28.20
CA ASP A 498 -32.13 26.43 29.32
C ASP A 498 -30.59 26.34 29.47
N SER A 499 -29.86 26.24 28.35
CA SER A 499 -28.39 26.19 28.35
C SER A 499 -27.74 27.53 28.75
N VAL A 500 -28.33 28.67 28.36
CA VAL A 500 -27.91 30.02 28.83
C VAL A 500 -28.06 30.12 30.34
N ASP A 501 -29.22 29.72 30.87
CA ASP A 501 -29.51 29.74 32.30
C ASP A 501 -28.53 28.85 33.09
N ASP A 502 -28.16 27.69 32.54
CA ASP A 502 -27.16 26.79 33.13
C ASP A 502 -25.76 27.43 33.18
N ILE A 503 -25.33 28.15 32.13
CA ILE A 503 -24.05 28.89 32.14
C ILE A 503 -24.07 29.97 33.23
N ILE A 504 -25.11 30.80 33.28
CA ILE A 504 -25.24 31.89 34.26
C ILE A 504 -25.23 31.33 35.70
N ALA A 505 -25.95 30.24 35.92
CA ALA A 505 -25.98 29.55 37.21
C ALA A 505 -24.59 29.01 37.59
N SER A 506 -23.87 28.43 36.64
CA SER A 506 -22.54 27.85 36.84
C SER A 506 -21.48 28.91 37.15
N LEU A 507 -21.49 30.04 36.43
CA LEU A 507 -20.60 31.19 36.69
C LEU A 507 -20.80 31.79 38.08
N SER A 508 -22.04 31.76 38.58
CA SER A 508 -22.43 32.31 39.88
C SER A 508 -22.18 31.35 41.06
N ASP A 509 -21.98 30.05 40.81
CA ASP A 509 -21.74 29.03 41.83
C ASP A 509 -20.23 28.79 42.05
N PRO A 510 -19.68 29.04 43.26
CA PRO A 510 -18.28 28.73 43.58
C PRO A 510 -17.90 27.24 43.44
N ALA A 511 -18.88 26.33 43.35
CA ALA A 511 -18.68 24.91 43.06
C ALA A 511 -19.17 24.49 41.67
N GLY A 512 -19.58 25.46 40.84
CA GLY A 512 -20.00 25.25 39.46
C GLY A 512 -18.84 24.83 38.56
N ASP A 513 -19.18 24.35 37.37
CA ASP A 513 -18.26 23.99 36.30
C ASP A 513 -18.66 24.78 35.04
N PRO A 514 -18.17 26.03 34.89
CA PRO A 514 -18.54 26.88 33.76
C PRO A 514 -18.06 26.32 32.42
N GLU A 515 -16.95 25.58 32.43
CA GLU A 515 -16.41 24.92 31.23
C GLU A 515 -17.39 23.86 30.73
N GLN A 516 -17.88 23.00 31.62
CA GLN A 516 -18.90 22.02 31.25
C GLN A 516 -20.21 22.65 30.78
N ALA A 517 -20.66 23.75 31.39
CA ALA A 517 -21.89 24.43 30.99
C ALA A 517 -21.76 25.09 29.60
N VAL A 518 -20.62 25.73 29.33
CA VAL A 518 -20.32 26.28 27.99
C VAL A 518 -20.20 25.15 26.96
N GLU A 519 -19.53 24.05 27.27
CA GLU A 519 -19.47 22.89 26.36
C GLU A 519 -20.87 22.34 26.06
N ALA A 520 -21.75 22.23 27.07
CA ALA A 520 -23.13 21.77 26.88
C ALA A 520 -23.97 22.74 26.02
N PHE A 521 -23.78 24.04 26.17
CA PHE A 521 -24.41 25.04 25.31
C PHE A 521 -23.94 24.88 23.86
N MET A 522 -22.62 24.79 23.64
CA MET A 522 -22.05 24.63 22.30
C MET A 522 -22.56 23.35 21.63
N ASP A 523 -22.67 22.27 22.40
CA ASP A 523 -23.22 21.00 21.95
C ASP A 523 -24.70 21.09 21.54
N THR A 524 -25.47 21.92 22.26
CA THR A 524 -26.88 22.20 21.96
C THR A 524 -27.01 23.05 20.70
N LEU A 525 -26.23 24.14 20.60
CA LEU A 525 -26.19 25.02 19.43
C LEU A 525 -25.87 24.24 18.15
N GLU A 526 -24.87 23.36 18.18
CA GLU A 526 -24.51 22.55 17.01
C GLU A 526 -25.53 21.46 16.66
N GLY A 527 -26.45 21.12 17.58
CA GLY A 527 -27.56 20.21 17.34
C GLY A 527 -28.73 20.85 16.59
N LEU A 528 -28.80 22.18 16.57
CA LEU A 528 -29.79 22.95 15.84
C LEU A 528 -29.53 22.95 14.34
N ASP A 529 -30.56 23.23 13.54
CA ASP A 529 -30.36 23.43 12.11
C ASP A 529 -29.69 24.77 11.79
N ASP A 530 -29.21 24.95 10.55
CA ASP A 530 -28.44 26.14 10.17
C ASP A 530 -29.25 27.45 10.37
N ALA A 531 -30.58 27.42 10.24
CA ALA A 531 -31.42 28.62 10.42
C ALA A 531 -31.68 28.93 11.90
N GLU A 532 -31.86 27.91 12.72
CA GLU A 532 -31.95 28.06 14.18
C GLU A 532 -30.61 28.54 14.78
N GLN A 533 -29.47 28.07 14.25
CA GLN A 533 -28.15 28.57 14.66
C GLN A 533 -27.96 30.06 14.31
N GLU A 534 -28.42 30.47 13.13
CA GLU A 534 -28.43 31.88 12.70
C GLU A 534 -29.29 32.74 13.65
N GLU A 535 -30.47 32.26 14.04
CA GLU A 535 -31.36 32.96 14.98
C GLU A 535 -30.71 33.18 16.37
N VAL A 536 -30.00 32.17 16.88
CA VAL A 536 -29.24 32.30 18.14
C VAL A 536 -28.09 33.30 18.00
N PHE A 537 -27.37 33.26 16.87
CA PHE A 537 -26.29 34.20 16.60
C PHE A 537 -26.80 35.65 16.48
N ASP A 538 -27.91 35.87 15.78
CA ASP A 538 -28.54 37.19 15.63
C ASP A 538 -29.00 37.75 16.99
N ALA A 539 -29.55 36.91 17.86
CA ALA A 539 -29.94 37.32 19.20
C ALA A 539 -28.73 37.71 20.07
N LEU A 540 -27.66 36.91 20.01
CA LEU A 540 -26.39 37.24 20.68
C LEU A 540 -25.81 38.56 20.17
N LEU A 541 -25.84 38.77 18.85
CA LEU A 541 -25.36 40.01 18.23
C LEU A 541 -26.17 41.23 18.66
N LEU A 542 -27.50 41.12 18.65
CA LEU A 542 -28.39 42.21 19.06
C LEU A 542 -28.09 42.65 20.49
N GLU A 543 -27.90 41.70 21.40
CA GLU A 543 -27.65 41.99 22.80
C GLU A 543 -26.20 42.46 23.04
N LEU A 544 -25.27 42.00 22.21
CA LEU A 544 -23.89 42.50 22.19
C LEU A 544 -23.81 43.94 21.64
N GLU A 545 -24.63 44.33 20.66
CA GLU A 545 -24.71 45.70 20.14
C GLU A 545 -25.17 46.72 21.20
N ASP A 546 -26.03 46.28 22.12
CA ASP A 546 -26.48 47.08 23.27
C ASP A 546 -25.47 47.09 24.44
N SER A 547 -24.37 46.33 24.32
CA SER A 547 -23.35 46.18 25.34
C SER A 547 -22.19 47.19 25.22
N SER A 548 -21.14 47.02 26.05
CA SER A 548 -19.98 47.90 26.08
C SER A 548 -18.91 47.60 25.02
N LEU A 549 -18.94 46.39 24.44
CA LEU A 549 -18.05 45.93 23.38
C LEU A 549 -18.90 45.40 22.24
N THR A 550 -18.63 45.84 21.02
CA THR A 550 -19.27 45.28 19.82
C THR A 550 -18.50 44.05 19.32
N LEU A 551 -19.12 43.24 18.45
CA LEU A 551 -18.38 42.16 17.77
C LEU A 551 -17.19 42.73 16.98
N GLU A 552 -17.35 43.89 16.35
CA GLU A 552 -16.25 44.57 15.65
C GLU A 552 -15.08 44.91 16.58
N ASP A 553 -15.36 45.37 17.80
CA ASP A 553 -14.33 45.63 18.81
C ASP A 553 -13.61 44.33 19.19
N ILE A 554 -14.38 43.27 19.49
CA ILE A 554 -13.87 41.94 19.90
C ILE A 554 -12.94 41.35 18.86
N LEU A 555 -13.35 41.43 17.59
CA LEU A 555 -12.59 40.92 16.46
C LEU A 555 -11.53 41.91 15.94
N GLY A 556 -11.37 43.08 16.56
CA GLY A 556 -10.34 44.06 16.16
C GLY A 556 -10.57 44.67 14.77
N LEU A 557 -11.80 44.69 14.27
CA LEU A 557 -12.16 45.24 12.98
C LEU A 557 -12.11 46.78 13.01
N THR A 558 -11.06 47.36 12.44
CA THR A 558 -11.01 48.83 12.26
C THR A 558 -11.87 49.24 11.06
N LEU A 559 -12.94 50.00 11.29
CA LEU A 559 -13.67 50.69 10.22
C LEU A 559 -12.70 51.56 9.39
N PRO A 560 -12.79 51.55 8.04
CA PRO A 560 -11.96 52.38 7.16
C PRO A 560 -12.16 53.90 7.30
#